data_AF-A0A8J4XFI0-F1
#
_entry.id   AF-A0A8J4XFI0-F1
#
_cell.length_a   1.000
_cell.length_b   1.000
_cell.length_c   1.000
_cell.angle_alpha   90.00
_cell.angle_beta   90.00
_cell.angle_gamma   90.00
#
_symmetry.space_group_name_H-M   'P 1'
#
loop_
_entity.id
_entity.type
_entity.pdbx_description
1 polymer ?
#
loop_
_entity_poly.entity_id
_entity_poly.type
_entity_poly.pdbx_seq_one_letter_code
_entity_poly.pdbx_strand_id
1 'polypeptide(L)'
;MYEEGISPEFTAITPPRADCVYTSCYCEENVWKLCEHIQSQGTCSLDEVYAVFISNENKSIPIWRQKSSRGSEPVIWDYHVVLLHFNPQAQSFVYDLDTTLPFPCPADVYSREAFRSDGVLKPEFRRQVRDVGVFVFV
;
A
#
# COMPACT_ATOMS: atom_id res chain seq x y z
N MET A 1 9.27 -28.03 11.26
CA MET A 1 7.90 -28.56 11.24
C MET A 1 7.02 -27.58 11.98
N TYR A 2 6.58 -26.53 11.29
CA TYR A 2 5.49 -25.66 11.73
C TYR A 2 4.51 -25.66 10.56
N GLU A 3 3.62 -26.63 10.57
CA GLU A 3 2.39 -26.57 9.80
C GLU A 3 1.37 -25.86 10.70
N GLU A 4 1.10 -24.59 10.43
CA GLU A 4 -0.07 -23.92 10.98
C GLU A 4 -0.74 -23.08 9.88
N GLY A 5 -1.96 -23.52 9.54
CA GLY A 5 -3.06 -22.65 9.14
C GLY A 5 -2.95 -21.97 7.78
N ILE A 6 -3.34 -22.70 6.72
CA ILE A 6 -3.87 -22.04 5.52
C ILE A 6 -5.17 -21.34 5.96
N SER A 7 -5.04 -20.04 6.23
CA SER A 7 -6.14 -19.07 6.33
C SER A 7 -7.01 -19.15 5.07
N PRO A 8 -8.36 -19.03 5.17
CA PRO A 8 -9.27 -19.18 4.05
C PRO A 8 -8.81 -18.37 2.84
N GLU A 9 -8.91 -19.00 1.66
CA GLU A 9 -8.36 -18.60 0.36
C GLU A 9 -8.09 -17.09 0.24
N PHE A 10 -6.81 -16.70 0.29
CA PHE A 10 -6.38 -15.38 -0.15
C PHE A 10 -6.82 -15.22 -1.61
N THR A 11 -7.89 -14.46 -1.83
CA THR A 11 -8.36 -14.14 -3.17
C THR A 11 -7.57 -12.95 -3.66
N ALA A 12 -6.76 -13.16 -4.69
CA ALA A 12 -6.04 -12.08 -5.35
C ALA A 12 -7.06 -11.14 -6.04
N ILE A 13 -7.13 -9.89 -5.58
CA ILE A 13 -8.02 -8.86 -6.17
C ILE A 13 -7.32 -8.03 -7.25
N THR A 14 -6.02 -8.26 -7.47
CA THR A 14 -5.22 -7.59 -8.52
C THR A 14 -4.37 -8.62 -9.27
N PRO A 15 -3.88 -8.27 -10.48
CA PRO A 15 -2.89 -9.10 -11.18
C PRO A 15 -1.60 -9.25 -10.37
N PRO A 16 -0.74 -10.22 -10.72
CA PRO A 16 0.63 -10.26 -10.21
C PRO A 16 1.35 -8.93 -10.43
N ARG A 17 2.26 -8.54 -9.52
CA ARG A 17 2.99 -7.26 -9.57
C ARG A 17 3.60 -6.95 -10.96
N ALA A 18 4.09 -7.98 -11.66
CA ALA A 18 4.74 -7.84 -12.97
C ALA A 18 3.76 -7.48 -14.11
N ASP A 19 2.47 -7.78 -13.93
CA ASP A 19 1.42 -7.58 -14.92
C ASP A 19 0.57 -6.34 -14.62
N CYS A 20 0.83 -5.65 -13.50
CA CYS A 20 0.18 -4.38 -13.19
C CYS A 20 0.69 -3.26 -14.09
N VAL A 21 -0.21 -2.38 -14.54
CA VAL A 21 0.18 -1.10 -15.14
C VAL A 21 0.97 -0.29 -14.12
N TYR A 22 2.18 0.13 -14.50
CA TYR A 22 3.09 0.82 -13.60
C TYR A 22 3.93 1.87 -14.32
N THR A 23 3.90 3.09 -13.79
CA THR A 23 4.79 4.19 -14.14
C THR A 23 5.45 4.72 -12.87
N SER A 24 6.79 4.75 -12.85
CA SER A 24 7.55 5.23 -11.68
C SER A 24 7.23 6.71 -11.40
N CYS A 25 7.06 7.06 -10.13
CA CYS A 25 6.66 8.39 -9.65
C CYS A 25 5.23 8.84 -10.00
N TYR A 26 4.38 7.94 -10.52
CA TYR A 26 2.94 8.18 -10.73
C TYR A 26 2.11 7.20 -9.88
N CYS A 27 2.43 7.13 -8.58
CA CYS A 27 1.83 6.16 -7.65
C CYS A 27 0.30 6.29 -7.56
N GLU A 28 -0.23 7.49 -7.70
CA GLU A 28 -1.67 7.79 -7.77
C GLU A 28 -2.34 7.17 -9.01
N GLU A 29 -1.72 7.26 -10.19
CA GLU A 29 -2.25 6.64 -11.41
C GLU A 29 -2.12 5.12 -11.35
N ASN A 30 -1.01 4.62 -10.79
CA ASN A 30 -0.80 3.19 -10.59
C ASN A 30 -1.88 2.58 -9.68
N VAL A 31 -2.19 3.24 -8.56
CA VAL A 31 -3.27 2.81 -7.65
C VAL A 31 -4.63 2.98 -8.33
N TRP A 32 -4.86 4.06 -9.07
CA TRP A 32 -6.09 4.23 -9.85
C TRP A 32 -6.32 3.07 -10.83
N LYS A 33 -5.26 2.59 -11.51
CA LYS A 33 -5.34 1.42 -12.39
C LYS A 33 -5.63 0.11 -11.66
N LEU A 34 -5.15 -0.06 -10.43
CA LEU A 34 -5.56 -1.19 -9.59
C LEU A 34 -7.05 -1.12 -9.23
N CYS A 35 -7.54 0.07 -8.87
CA CYS A 35 -8.96 0.30 -8.58
C CYS A 35 -9.86 0.02 -9.81
N GLU A 36 -9.46 0.52 -10.99
CA GLU A 36 -10.14 0.26 -12.27
C GLU A 36 -10.22 -1.24 -12.55
N HIS A 37 -9.13 -1.97 -12.33
CA HIS A 37 -9.11 -3.41 -12.48
C HIS A 37 -10.10 -4.10 -11.52
N ILE A 38 -10.03 -3.81 -10.22
CA ILE A 38 -10.90 -4.39 -9.20
C ILE A 38 -12.38 -4.15 -9.53
N GLN A 39 -12.72 -2.91 -9.93
CA GLN A 39 -14.07 -2.55 -10.34
C GLN A 39 -14.53 -3.33 -11.57
N SER A 40 -13.66 -3.51 -12.57
CA SER A 40 -14.00 -4.23 -13.80
C SER A 40 -14.22 -5.73 -13.58
N GLN A 41 -13.47 -6.35 -12.66
CA GLN A 41 -13.53 -7.79 -12.41
C GLN A 41 -14.59 -8.15 -11.36
N GLY A 42 -14.99 -7.21 -10.50
CA GLY A 42 -15.93 -7.45 -9.41
C GLY A 42 -15.41 -8.43 -8.36
N THR A 43 -14.10 -8.46 -8.12
CA THR A 43 -13.43 -9.45 -7.25
C THR A 43 -13.71 -9.25 -5.76
N CYS A 44 -14.03 -8.03 -5.32
CA CYS A 44 -14.39 -7.71 -3.94
C CYS A 44 -15.33 -6.51 -3.89
N SER A 45 -15.88 -6.22 -2.70
CA SER A 45 -16.65 -5.00 -2.51
C SER A 45 -15.74 -3.78 -2.61
N LEU A 46 -16.18 -2.74 -3.33
CA LEU A 46 -15.43 -1.47 -3.39
C LEU A 46 -15.45 -0.70 -2.07
N ASP A 47 -16.38 -1.02 -1.16
CA ASP A 47 -16.40 -0.47 0.20
C ASP A 47 -15.25 -1.01 1.07
N GLU A 48 -14.59 -2.07 0.64
CA GLU A 48 -13.43 -2.68 1.32
C GLU A 48 -12.11 -2.16 0.75
N VAL A 49 -12.14 -1.31 -0.27
CA VAL A 49 -10.95 -0.85 -0.99
C VAL A 49 -10.80 0.67 -0.86
N TYR A 50 -9.58 1.08 -0.54
CA TYR A 50 -9.22 2.48 -0.34
C TYR A 50 -7.91 2.77 -1.05
N ALA A 51 -7.81 3.90 -1.74
CA ALA A 51 -6.49 4.45 -1.99
C ALA A 51 -6.10 5.33 -0.80
N VAL A 52 -4.86 5.19 -0.39
CA VAL A 52 -4.34 5.80 0.83
C VAL A 52 -3.21 6.74 0.44
N PHE A 53 -3.48 8.04 0.54
CA PHE A 53 -2.46 9.07 0.40
C PHE A 53 -1.68 9.22 1.70
N ILE A 54 -0.36 9.16 1.58
CA ILE A 54 0.56 9.33 2.68
C ILE A 54 1.41 10.55 2.35
N SER A 55 1.39 11.56 3.22
CA SER A 55 2.20 12.77 3.06
C SER A 55 2.33 13.47 4.41
N ASN A 56 2.80 14.71 4.44
CA ASN A 56 2.73 15.62 5.58
C ASN A 56 2.82 17.06 5.09
N GLU A 57 2.71 18.03 6.01
CA GLU A 57 2.77 19.46 5.69
C GLU A 57 4.07 19.85 4.96
N ASN A 58 5.17 19.18 5.28
CA ASN A 58 6.48 19.45 4.70
C ASN A 58 6.73 18.72 3.37
N LYS A 59 5.79 17.87 2.93
CA LYS A 59 5.97 16.99 1.78
C LYS A 59 7.32 16.27 1.84
N SER A 60 7.58 15.63 2.97
CA SER A 60 8.82 14.93 3.23
C SER A 60 8.54 13.81 4.21
N ILE A 61 8.25 12.64 3.67
CA ILE A 61 7.92 11.44 4.44
C ILE A 61 8.90 10.30 4.12
N PRO A 62 9.51 9.68 5.14
CA PRO A 62 10.38 8.53 4.92
C PRO A 62 9.54 7.25 4.81
N ILE A 63 9.76 6.47 3.75
CA ILE A 63 9.21 5.13 3.58
C ILE A 63 10.35 4.14 3.31
N TRP A 64 10.44 3.11 4.14
CA TRP A 64 11.41 2.02 4.00
C TRP A 64 10.92 0.94 3.04
N ARG A 65 11.83 0.03 2.66
CA ARG A 65 11.54 -1.12 1.79
C ARG A 65 10.96 -0.65 0.45
N GLN A 66 11.60 0.34 -0.17
CA GLN A 66 11.19 0.90 -1.46
C GLN A 66 12.19 0.47 -2.54
N LYS A 67 11.73 0.23 -3.78
CA LYS A 67 12.58 -0.19 -4.90
C LYS A 67 13.73 0.79 -5.16
N SER A 68 13.48 2.08 -4.94
CA SER A 68 14.45 3.16 -5.11
C SER A 68 15.35 3.40 -3.88
N SER A 69 15.21 2.59 -2.81
CA SER A 69 16.05 2.69 -1.62
C SER A 69 17.51 2.42 -1.93
N ARG A 70 18.40 3.17 -1.26
CA ARG A 70 19.84 2.90 -1.24
C ARG A 70 20.16 2.04 -0.02
N GLY A 71 20.16 0.72 -0.18
CA GLY A 71 20.41 -0.22 0.91
C GLY A 71 19.24 -0.26 1.90
N SER A 72 19.53 -0.03 3.19
CA SER A 72 18.52 -0.03 4.27
C SER A 72 17.88 1.34 4.54
N GLU A 73 18.26 2.37 3.77
CA GLU A 73 17.75 3.73 3.94
C GLU A 73 16.33 3.89 3.38
N PRO A 74 15.51 4.78 3.98
CA PRO A 74 14.21 5.11 3.43
C PRO A 74 14.37 5.92 2.14
N VAL A 75 13.33 5.88 1.31
CA VAL A 75 13.09 6.89 0.28
C VAL A 75 12.30 8.02 0.93
N ILE A 76 12.72 9.27 0.69
CA ILE A 76 11.98 10.46 1.13
C ILE A 76 11.04 10.87 0.00
N TRP A 77 9.75 10.72 0.23
CA TRP A 77 8.70 11.09 -0.72
C TRP A 77 8.07 12.43 -0.32
N ASP A 78 7.60 13.17 -1.32
CA ASP A 78 6.70 14.31 -1.12
C ASP A 78 5.29 13.83 -0.77
N TYR A 79 4.81 12.81 -1.46
CA TYR A 79 3.69 11.97 -1.08
C TYR A 79 3.87 10.57 -1.68
N HIS A 80 3.14 9.59 -1.16
CA HIS A 80 3.03 8.26 -1.76
C HIS A 80 1.60 7.76 -1.69
N VAL A 81 1.18 6.95 -2.65
CA VAL A 81 -0.16 6.37 -2.70
C VAL A 81 -0.05 4.84 -2.75
N VAL A 82 -0.80 4.19 -1.87
CA VAL A 82 -0.94 2.74 -1.83
C VAL A 82 -2.41 2.36 -1.84
N LEU A 83 -2.75 1.14 -2.27
CA LEU A 83 -4.10 0.62 -2.14
C LEU A 83 -4.20 -0.24 -0.87
N LEU A 84 -5.22 0.00 -0.06
CA LEU A 84 -5.58 -0.79 1.11
C LEU A 84 -6.84 -1.58 0.81
N HIS A 85 -6.74 -2.90 0.93
CA HIS A 85 -7.89 -3.79 1.03
C HIS A 85 -8.14 -4.07 2.50
N PHE A 86 -9.17 -3.44 3.05
CA PHE A 86 -9.58 -3.55 4.44
C PHE A 86 -10.59 -4.68 4.62
N ASN A 87 -10.29 -5.60 5.52
CA ASN A 87 -11.22 -6.63 5.93
C ASN A 87 -11.30 -6.66 7.46
N PRO A 88 -12.46 -6.32 8.07
CA PRO A 88 -12.59 -6.28 9.52
C PRO A 88 -12.72 -7.66 10.18
N GLN A 89 -13.07 -8.70 9.41
CA GLN A 89 -13.23 -10.08 9.89
C GLN A 89 -12.01 -10.96 9.60
N ALA A 90 -11.04 -10.46 8.82
CA ALA A 90 -9.88 -11.21 8.37
C ALA A 90 -8.62 -10.32 8.27
N GLN A 91 -7.60 -10.80 7.55
CA GLN A 91 -6.36 -10.06 7.33
C GLN A 91 -6.57 -8.95 6.28
N SER A 92 -6.16 -7.73 6.60
CA SER A 92 -6.09 -6.61 5.64
C SER A 92 -4.75 -6.59 4.91
N PHE A 93 -4.75 -6.05 3.68
CA PHE A 93 -3.61 -6.06 2.78
C PHE A 93 -3.32 -4.71 2.14
N VAL A 94 -2.04 -4.40 1.97
CA VAL A 94 -1.54 -3.23 1.26
C VAL A 94 -0.93 -3.64 -0.07
N TYR A 95 -1.29 -2.91 -1.12
CA TYR A 95 -0.77 -3.05 -2.48
C TYR A 95 0.04 -1.79 -2.78
N ASP A 96 1.36 -1.91 -2.62
CA ASP A 96 2.34 -0.90 -2.99
C ASP A 96 3.18 -1.41 -4.15
N LEU A 97 3.07 -0.78 -5.32
CA LEU A 97 3.86 -1.16 -6.48
C LEU A 97 5.33 -0.76 -6.35
N ASP A 98 5.68 0.16 -5.44
CA ASP A 98 7.05 0.63 -5.20
C ASP A 98 7.74 -0.07 -4.03
N THR A 99 7.06 -0.91 -3.24
CA THR A 99 7.70 -1.65 -2.15
C THR A 99 8.55 -2.84 -2.63
N THR A 100 9.59 -3.17 -1.86
CA THR A 100 10.34 -4.44 -1.94
C THR A 100 9.73 -5.54 -1.06
N LEU A 101 8.71 -5.24 -0.27
CA LEU A 101 7.91 -6.23 0.47
C LEU A 101 7.07 -7.09 -0.50
N PRO A 102 6.43 -8.17 -0.03
CA PRO A 102 5.49 -8.94 -0.83
C PRO A 102 4.40 -8.06 -1.46
N PHE A 103 3.82 -8.52 -2.57
CA PHE A 103 2.69 -7.88 -3.22
C PHE A 103 1.57 -8.91 -3.45
N PRO A 104 0.43 -8.76 -2.76
CA PRO A 104 0.20 -7.80 -1.66
C PRO A 104 1.02 -8.10 -0.41
N CYS A 105 1.10 -7.11 0.48
CA CYS A 105 1.71 -7.23 1.80
C CYS A 105 0.63 -7.22 2.88
N PRO A 106 0.66 -8.10 3.89
CA PRO A 106 -0.18 -7.97 5.08
C PRO A 106 -0.01 -6.58 5.71
N ALA A 107 -1.11 -5.89 6.03
CA ALA A 107 -1.09 -4.49 6.46
C ALA A 107 -0.25 -4.25 7.73
N ASP A 108 -0.24 -5.20 8.67
CA ASP A 108 0.59 -5.15 9.88
C ASP A 108 2.09 -5.24 9.57
N VAL A 109 2.47 -6.11 8.62
CA VAL A 109 3.84 -6.26 8.14
C VAL A 109 4.27 -4.98 7.42
N TYR A 110 3.44 -4.46 6.53
CA TYR A 110 3.72 -3.23 5.79
C TYR A 110 3.91 -2.04 6.74
N SER A 111 3.01 -1.86 7.71
CA SER A 111 3.12 -0.80 8.71
C SER A 111 4.41 -0.91 9.53
N ARG A 112 4.74 -2.11 10.02
CA ARG A 112 5.94 -2.34 10.83
C ARG A 112 7.25 -2.13 10.04
N GLU A 113 7.33 -2.63 8.81
CA GLU A 113 8.58 -2.66 8.03
C GLU A 113 8.79 -1.42 7.14
N ALA A 114 7.74 -0.92 6.50
CA ALA A 114 7.81 0.20 5.57
C ALA A 114 7.65 1.55 6.28
N PHE A 115 6.71 1.66 7.23
CA PHE A 115 6.47 2.90 7.96
C PHE A 115 7.29 2.98 9.24
N ARG A 116 7.41 1.89 9.99
CA ARG A 116 8.01 1.89 11.35
C ARG A 116 7.26 2.87 12.28
N SER A 117 7.79 3.11 13.48
CA SER A 117 7.18 4.05 14.44
C SER A 117 7.47 5.52 14.08
N ASP A 118 6.45 6.39 14.08
CA ASP A 118 6.65 7.85 13.99
C ASP A 118 7.40 8.42 15.21
N GLY A 119 7.40 7.71 16.34
CA GLY A 119 8.10 8.13 17.56
C GLY A 119 9.62 8.21 17.41
N VAL A 120 10.19 7.54 16.40
CA VAL A 120 11.63 7.63 16.09
C VAL A 120 11.96 8.69 15.04
N LEU A 121 10.94 9.33 14.45
CA LEU A 121 11.13 10.38 13.45
C LEU A 121 11.15 11.76 14.09
N LYS A 122 11.92 12.67 13.48
CA LYS A 122 11.78 14.09 13.80
C LYS A 122 10.38 14.56 13.40
N PRO A 123 9.80 15.53 14.14
CA PRO A 123 8.43 16.00 13.89
C PRO A 123 8.15 16.35 12.43
N GLU A 124 9.12 16.97 11.75
CA GLU A 124 9.01 17.39 10.35
C GLU A 124 8.86 16.25 9.33
N PHE A 125 9.18 15.01 9.72
CA PHE A 125 9.10 13.81 8.89
C PHE A 125 7.94 12.88 9.27
N ARG A 126 7.16 13.22 10.31
CA ARG A 126 6.03 12.38 10.73
C ARG A 126 5.00 12.31 9.62
N ARG A 127 4.45 11.11 9.41
CA ARG A 127 3.53 10.86 8.31
C ARG A 127 2.11 11.15 8.76
N GLN A 128 1.34 11.69 7.83
CA GLN A 128 -0.10 11.82 7.93
C GLN A 128 -0.71 10.95 6.82
N VAL A 129 -1.85 10.34 7.14
CA VAL A 129 -2.55 9.43 6.24
C VAL A 129 -3.92 10.02 5.96
N ARG A 130 -4.29 10.04 4.68
CA ARG A 130 -5.63 10.35 4.22
C ARG A 130 -6.11 9.20 3.34
N ASP A 131 -7.09 8.48 3.83
CA ASP A 131 -7.83 7.48 3.07
C ASP A 131 -8.87 8.15 2.17
N VAL A 132 -9.01 7.60 0.96
CA VAL A 132 -10.05 7.98 -0.01
C VAL A 132 -10.64 6.67 -0.54
N GLY A 133 -11.93 6.46 -0.32
CA GLY A 133 -12.62 5.26 -0.80
C GLY A 133 -12.61 5.18 -2.33
N VAL A 134 -12.59 3.97 -2.89
CA VAL A 134 -12.48 3.79 -4.36
C VAL A 134 -13.58 4.50 -5.13
N PHE A 135 -14.81 4.55 -4.60
CA PHE A 135 -15.93 5.29 -5.21
C PHE A 135 -15.69 6.80 -5.39
N VAL A 136 -14.74 7.38 -4.66
CA VAL A 136 -14.43 8.82 -4.73
C VAL A 136 -13.37 9.13 -5.81
N PHE A 137 -12.70 8.12 -6.36
CA PHE A 137 -11.71 8.27 -7.45
C PHE A 137 -12.30 8.14 -8.87
N VAL A 138 -13.57 7.76 -8.99
CA VAL A 138 -14.25 7.56 -10.28
C VAL A 138 -14.95 8.84 -10.73
#